data_AF-A0A347W8F9-F1
#
_entry.id   AF-A0A347W8F9-F1
#
_cell.length_a   1.000
_cell.length_b   1.000
_cell.length_c   1.000
_cell.angle_alpha   90.00
_cell.angle_beta   90.00
_cell.angle_gamma   90.00
#
_symmetry.space_group_name_H-M   'P 1'
#
loop_
_entity.id
_entity.type
_entity.pdbx_description
1 polymer ?
#
loop_
_entity_poly.entity_id
_entity_poly.type
_entity_poly.pdbx_seq_one_letter_code
_entity_poly.pdbx_strand_id
1 'polypeptide(L)'
;MKGHFLPADRLFSLPAPPSASGGDDGCGLPLPPAIEALRRNGIIAPHHIAAARFWAADYRIGVMGQEDPQLDRTSCGLSHRPLNGRRGSINRYRYIHGIIGYRYERILIAALIHGRPAREETSRVVPATPQHMDGVLALLLDMLTRHYDAMPGHLWEG
;
A
#
# COMPACT_ATOMS: atom_id res chain seq x y z
N MET A 1 -28.68 65.91 -16.29
CA MET A 1 -29.04 64.78 -17.18
C MET A 1 -28.43 63.50 -16.59
N LYS A 2 -29.28 62.48 -16.38
CA LYS A 2 -29.04 61.02 -16.30
C LYS A 2 -27.65 60.59 -15.77
N GLY A 3 -27.47 60.05 -14.57
CA GLY A 3 -28.27 59.05 -13.88
C GLY A 3 -27.83 57.66 -14.31
N HIS A 4 -27.00 56.98 -13.51
CA HIS A 4 -26.98 55.52 -13.33
C HIS A 4 -26.27 55.19 -12.01
N PHE A 5 -27.07 54.74 -11.04
CA PHE A 5 -26.64 54.06 -9.82
C PHE A 5 -26.78 52.55 -10.01
N LEU A 6 -26.02 51.80 -9.19
CA LEU A 6 -26.04 50.37 -8.84
C LEU A 6 -25.01 49.45 -9.55
N PRO A 7 -24.51 48.39 -8.88
CA PRO A 7 -24.23 48.27 -7.44
C PRO A 7 -22.84 47.67 -7.13
N ALA A 8 -22.47 47.80 -5.85
CA ALA A 8 -21.41 47.04 -5.19
C ALA A 8 -21.73 45.54 -5.12
N ASP A 9 -20.75 44.77 -4.65
CA ASP A 9 -20.73 43.32 -4.45
C ASP A 9 -20.55 42.44 -5.70
N ARG A 10 -19.29 42.37 -6.14
CA ARG A 10 -18.71 41.05 -6.42
C ARG A 10 -17.46 40.87 -5.58
N LEU A 11 -17.67 40.28 -4.40
CA LEU A 11 -16.60 39.57 -3.71
C LEU A 11 -15.95 38.65 -4.74
N PHE A 12 -14.64 38.76 -4.89
CA PHE A 12 -13.83 37.79 -5.62
C PHE A 12 -14.13 36.41 -5.04
N SER A 13 -14.99 35.65 -5.72
CA SER A 13 -15.09 34.21 -5.49
C SER A 13 -13.77 33.62 -5.95
N LEU A 14 -12.83 33.50 -5.00
CA LEU A 14 -11.68 32.62 -5.16
C LEU A 14 -12.22 31.26 -5.64
N PRO A 15 -11.65 30.67 -6.71
CA PRO A 15 -12.01 29.31 -7.07
C PRO A 15 -11.79 28.46 -5.82
N ALA A 16 -12.81 27.69 -5.45
CA ALA A 16 -12.69 26.72 -4.37
C ALA A 16 -11.41 25.91 -4.60
N PRO A 17 -10.62 25.60 -3.56
CA PRO A 17 -9.55 24.63 -3.71
C PRO A 17 -10.15 23.40 -4.39
N PRO A 18 -9.46 22.78 -5.36
CA PRO A 18 -9.97 21.54 -5.93
C PRO A 18 -10.32 20.67 -4.73
N SER A 19 -11.61 20.31 -4.62
CA SER A 19 -12.07 19.29 -3.70
C SER A 19 -10.99 18.24 -3.73
N ALA A 20 -10.40 17.92 -2.58
CA ALA A 20 -9.48 16.81 -2.47
C ALA A 20 -10.29 15.59 -2.91
N SER A 21 -10.27 15.34 -4.22
CA SER A 21 -10.77 14.16 -4.87
C SER A 21 -10.02 13.09 -4.15
N GLY A 22 -10.73 12.42 -3.23
CA GLY A 22 -10.20 11.36 -2.40
C GLY A 22 -9.38 10.51 -3.34
N GLY A 23 -8.07 10.50 -3.08
CA GLY A 23 -7.09 9.96 -4.00
C GLY A 23 -7.64 8.63 -4.47
N ASP A 24 -7.93 8.56 -5.76
CA ASP A 24 -8.25 7.32 -6.41
C ASP A 24 -7.06 6.42 -6.11
N ASP A 25 -7.29 5.51 -5.18
CA ASP A 25 -6.38 4.49 -4.73
C ASP A 25 -6.11 3.65 -5.97
N GLY A 26 -5.15 4.07 -6.79
CA GLY A 26 -4.88 3.57 -8.14
C GLY A 26 -4.58 2.07 -8.23
N CYS A 27 -4.67 1.36 -7.12
CA CYS A 27 -4.71 -0.08 -6.99
C CYS A 27 -6.08 -0.52 -6.43
N GLY A 28 -7.12 -0.51 -7.27
CA GLY A 28 -8.53 -0.85 -6.98
C GLY A 28 -8.83 -2.27 -6.45
N LEU A 29 -7.92 -2.88 -5.71
CA LEU A 29 -8.23 -4.01 -4.83
C LEU A 29 -8.61 -3.47 -3.44
N PRO A 30 -9.69 -3.98 -2.83
CA PRO A 30 -10.09 -3.58 -1.48
C PRO A 30 -8.97 -3.88 -0.49
N LEU A 31 -8.74 -2.95 0.43
CA LEU A 31 -7.73 -3.14 1.47
C LEU A 31 -8.14 -4.29 2.39
N PRO A 32 -7.21 -5.19 2.74
CA PRO A 32 -7.48 -6.20 3.76
C PRO A 32 -7.97 -5.55 5.06
N PRO A 33 -8.93 -6.16 5.79
CA PRO A 33 -9.50 -5.58 7.01
C PRO A 33 -8.46 -5.16 8.06
N ALA A 34 -7.33 -5.88 8.13
CA ALA A 34 -6.22 -5.54 9.01
C ALA A 34 -5.57 -4.19 8.64
N ILE A 35 -5.33 -3.94 7.36
CA ILE A 35 -4.79 -2.66 6.87
C ILE A 35 -5.80 -1.53 7.03
N GLU A 36 -7.07 -1.82 6.78
CA GLU A 36 -8.15 -0.84 6.96
C GLU A 36 -8.29 -0.40 8.42
N ALA A 37 -8.16 -1.33 9.38
CA ALA A 37 -8.16 -1.01 10.80
C ALA A 37 -6.97 -0.13 11.20
N LEU A 38 -5.75 -0.48 10.77
CA LEU A 38 -4.55 0.33 11.03
C LEU A 38 -4.65 1.73 10.44
N ARG A 39 -5.19 1.85 9.22
CA ARG A 39 -5.43 3.14 8.54
C ARG A 39 -6.41 4.00 9.33
N ARG A 40 -7.57 3.45 9.69
CA ARG A 40 -8.59 4.17 10.46
C ARG A 40 -8.09 4.62 11.83
N ASN A 41 -7.19 3.86 12.44
CA ASN A 41 -6.57 4.20 13.73
C ASN A 41 -5.37 5.16 13.60
N GLY A 42 -5.02 5.61 12.39
CA GLY A 42 -3.89 6.52 12.14
C GLY A 42 -2.51 5.90 12.39
N ILE A 43 -2.41 4.56 12.47
CA ILE A 43 -1.16 3.85 12.74
C ILE A 43 -0.29 3.78 11.48
N ILE A 44 -0.90 3.80 10.29
CA ILE A 44 -0.20 3.71 9.01
C ILE A 44 -0.60 4.84 8.06
N ALA A 45 0.34 5.22 7.19
CA ALA A 45 0.22 6.29 6.21
C ALA A 45 0.03 5.73 4.77
N PRO A 46 -0.28 6.59 3.78
CA PRO A 46 -0.52 6.13 2.40
C PRO A 46 0.61 5.28 1.78
N HIS A 47 1.88 5.58 2.09
CA HIS A 47 3.01 4.80 1.58
C HIS A 47 3.05 3.37 2.14
N HIS A 48 2.59 3.15 3.37
CA HIS A 48 2.45 1.81 3.95
C HIS A 48 1.38 1.00 3.21
N ILE A 49 0.29 1.66 2.82
CA ILE A 49 -0.80 1.03 2.06
C ILE A 49 -0.30 0.61 0.67
N ALA A 50 0.47 1.48 0.01
CA ALA A 50 1.10 1.15 -1.26
C ALA A 50 2.04 -0.07 -1.10
N ALA A 51 2.92 -0.05 -0.10
CA ALA A 51 3.85 -1.15 0.18
C ALA A 51 3.12 -2.47 0.46
N ALA A 52 2.04 -2.44 1.24
CA ALA A 52 1.20 -3.60 1.53
C ALA A 52 0.60 -4.21 0.26
N ARG A 53 0.01 -3.35 -0.60
CA ARG A 53 -0.59 -3.79 -1.87
C ARG A 53 0.45 -4.39 -2.80
N PHE A 54 1.61 -3.74 -2.91
CA PHE A 54 2.67 -4.15 -3.81
C PHE A 54 3.31 -5.48 -3.38
N TRP A 55 3.61 -5.64 -2.10
CA TRP A 55 4.06 -6.93 -1.56
C TRP A 55 3.05 -8.05 -1.79
N ALA A 56 1.76 -7.76 -1.57
CA ALA A 56 0.71 -8.74 -1.78
C ALA A 56 0.58 -9.14 -3.27
N ALA A 57 0.79 -8.20 -4.20
CA ALA A 57 0.85 -8.49 -5.62
C ALA A 57 2.06 -9.39 -5.97
N ASP A 58 3.25 -9.03 -5.48
CA ASP A 58 4.47 -9.84 -5.68
C ASP A 58 4.30 -11.28 -5.17
N TYR A 59 3.66 -11.46 -4.01
CA TYR A 59 3.37 -12.78 -3.46
C TYR A 59 2.35 -13.55 -4.32
N ARG A 60 1.23 -12.92 -4.69
CA ARG A 60 0.18 -13.56 -5.51
C ARG A 60 0.71 -14.02 -6.87
N ILE A 61 1.44 -13.14 -7.55
CA ILE A 61 1.98 -13.43 -8.89
C ILE A 61 3.17 -14.38 -8.79
N GLY A 62 4.14 -14.04 -7.94
CA GLY A 62 5.42 -14.74 -7.89
C GLY A 62 5.38 -16.08 -7.16
N VAL A 63 4.57 -16.20 -6.11
CA VAL A 63 4.51 -17.40 -5.26
C VAL A 63 3.26 -18.22 -5.55
N MET A 64 2.08 -17.59 -5.58
CA MET A 64 0.82 -18.31 -5.81
C MET A 64 0.57 -18.61 -7.31
N GLY A 65 1.35 -18.00 -8.21
CA GLY A 65 1.20 -18.19 -9.65
C GLY A 65 -0.09 -17.58 -10.23
N GLN A 66 -0.67 -16.61 -9.55
CA GLN A 66 -1.84 -15.89 -10.06
C GLN A 66 -1.43 -15.00 -11.23
N GLU A 67 -2.34 -14.85 -12.19
CA GLU A 67 -2.20 -13.84 -13.24
C GLU A 67 -2.45 -12.45 -12.64
N ASP A 68 -1.74 -11.45 -13.17
CA ASP A 68 -1.97 -10.07 -12.79
C ASP A 68 -3.04 -9.46 -13.71
N PRO A 69 -4.27 -9.24 -13.23
CA PRO A 69 -5.31 -8.61 -14.04
C PRO A 69 -5.01 -7.14 -14.35
N GLN A 70 -3.93 -6.57 -13.81
CA GLN A 70 -3.59 -5.14 -13.86
C GLN A 70 -2.09 -4.88 -14.11
N LEU A 71 -1.46 -5.71 -14.95
CA LEU A 71 -0.05 -5.59 -15.38
C LEU A 71 0.38 -4.17 -15.79
N ASP A 72 -0.55 -3.37 -16.32
CA ASP A 72 -0.27 -2.03 -16.83
C ASP A 72 -0.25 -0.93 -15.74
N ARG A 73 -0.52 -1.26 -14.46
CA ARG A 73 -0.41 -0.27 -13.39
C ARG A 73 1.05 -0.02 -13.05
N THR A 74 1.40 1.27 -12.88
CA THR A 74 2.65 1.62 -12.20
C THR A 74 2.60 1.09 -10.77
N SER A 75 3.75 0.97 -10.11
CA SER A 75 3.94 0.35 -8.78
C SER A 75 3.25 1.08 -7.59
N CYS A 76 2.07 1.68 -7.82
CA CYS A 76 1.26 2.38 -6.83
C CYS A 76 2.03 3.53 -6.14
N GLY A 77 2.94 4.16 -6.88
CA GLY A 77 3.79 5.24 -6.37
C GLY A 77 5.02 4.80 -5.58
N LEU A 78 5.30 3.50 -5.46
CA LEU A 78 6.52 3.01 -4.77
C LEU A 78 7.78 3.08 -5.65
N SER A 79 7.60 3.15 -6.97
CA SER A 79 8.66 3.18 -7.97
C SER A 79 8.12 3.80 -9.26
N HIS A 80 8.96 4.54 -9.96
CA HIS A 80 8.64 5.07 -11.29
C HIS A 80 8.68 3.98 -12.37
N ARG A 81 8.98 2.73 -12.00
CA ARG A 81 9.17 1.61 -12.91
C ARG A 81 7.87 0.80 -13.07
N PRO A 82 7.61 0.25 -14.27
CA PRO A 82 6.46 -0.61 -14.50
C PRO A 82 6.52 -1.87 -13.61
N LEU A 83 5.34 -2.38 -13.25
CA LEU A 83 5.17 -3.70 -12.66
C LEU A 83 5.54 -4.73 -13.72
N ASN A 84 6.79 -5.17 -13.72
CA ASN A 84 7.19 -6.25 -14.61
C ASN A 84 6.65 -7.57 -14.04
N GLY A 85 6.16 -8.41 -14.96
CA GLY A 85 5.29 -9.56 -14.72
C GLY A 85 5.89 -10.65 -13.83
N ARG A 86 5.57 -11.91 -14.13
CA ARG A 86 5.81 -13.00 -13.18
C ARG A 86 7.26 -13.10 -12.70
N ARG A 87 8.23 -12.87 -13.58
CA ARG A 87 9.65 -12.95 -13.23
C ARG A 87 10.07 -11.80 -12.32
N GLY A 88 9.67 -10.57 -12.60
CA GLY A 88 9.89 -9.42 -11.72
C GLY A 88 9.33 -9.66 -10.32
N SER A 89 8.07 -10.09 -10.21
CA SER A 89 7.44 -10.40 -8.93
C SER A 89 8.17 -11.48 -8.13
N ILE A 90 8.64 -12.56 -8.77
CA ILE A 90 9.45 -13.61 -8.11
C ILE A 90 10.74 -13.01 -7.53
N ASN A 91 11.45 -12.19 -8.30
CA ASN A 91 12.74 -11.64 -7.90
C ASN A 91 12.59 -10.68 -6.71
N ARG A 92 11.62 -9.77 -6.77
CA ARG A 92 11.32 -8.83 -5.69
C ARG A 92 10.86 -9.55 -4.42
N TYR A 93 9.95 -10.52 -4.57
CA TYR A 93 9.52 -11.35 -3.44
C TYR A 93 10.70 -12.06 -2.77
N ARG A 94 11.59 -12.72 -3.55
CA ARG A 94 12.75 -13.43 -3.00
C ARG A 94 13.71 -12.50 -2.26
N TYR A 95 13.94 -11.32 -2.81
CA TYR A 95 14.77 -10.30 -2.16
C TYR A 95 14.19 -9.87 -0.81
N ILE A 96 12.89 -9.52 -0.78
CA ILE A 96 12.21 -9.15 0.46
C ILE A 96 12.17 -10.31 1.44
N HIS A 97 11.86 -11.53 1.00
CA HIS A 97 11.86 -12.73 1.82
C HIS A 97 13.23 -12.95 2.49
N GLY A 98 14.34 -12.74 1.76
CA GLY A 98 15.68 -12.85 2.32
C GLY A 98 15.98 -11.83 3.43
N ILE A 99 15.30 -10.69 3.44
CA ILE A 99 15.46 -9.63 4.44
C ILE A 99 14.56 -9.87 5.65
N ILE A 100 13.27 -10.10 5.40
CA ILE A 100 12.26 -10.19 6.47
C ILE A 100 12.23 -11.59 7.09
N GLY A 101 12.66 -12.62 6.37
CA GLY A 101 12.63 -14.00 6.82
C GLY A 101 11.22 -14.60 6.96
N TYR A 102 11.19 -15.93 7.06
CA TYR A 102 9.97 -16.74 7.07
C TYR A 102 8.93 -16.31 8.12
N ARG A 103 9.39 -15.96 9.33
CA ARG A 103 8.49 -15.62 10.44
C ARG A 103 7.67 -14.37 10.18
N TYR A 104 8.31 -13.31 9.69
CA TYR A 104 7.61 -12.05 9.41
C TYR A 104 6.85 -12.11 8.09
N GLU A 105 7.32 -12.90 7.14
CA GLU A 105 6.53 -13.23 5.95
C GLU A 105 5.20 -13.89 6.33
N ARG A 106 5.18 -14.83 7.27
CA ARG A 106 3.95 -15.50 7.72
C ARG A 106 2.90 -14.53 8.27
N ILE A 107 3.36 -13.47 8.95
CA ILE A 107 2.52 -12.36 9.43
C ILE A 107 1.92 -11.59 8.24
N LEU A 108 2.74 -11.23 7.25
CA LEU A 108 2.28 -10.54 6.04
C LEU A 108 1.28 -11.39 5.25
N ILE A 109 1.51 -12.71 5.10
CA ILE A 109 0.57 -13.62 4.45
C ILE A 109 -0.79 -13.61 5.17
N ALA A 110 -0.77 -13.76 6.51
CA ALA A 110 -2.00 -13.77 7.29
C ALA A 110 -2.79 -12.46 7.14
N ALA A 111 -2.11 -11.32 7.23
CA ALA A 111 -2.72 -10.00 7.19
C ALA A 111 -3.16 -9.58 5.77
N LEU A 112 -2.32 -9.81 4.76
CA LEU A 112 -2.46 -9.20 3.43
C LEU A 112 -3.04 -10.14 2.38
N ILE A 113 -2.87 -11.45 2.55
CA ILE A 113 -3.38 -12.46 1.60
C ILE A 113 -4.68 -13.05 2.12
N HIS A 114 -4.71 -13.51 3.38
CA HIS A 114 -5.90 -14.14 3.95
C HIS A 114 -6.91 -13.15 4.53
N GLY A 115 -6.54 -11.87 4.69
CA GLY A 115 -7.37 -10.87 5.33
C GLY A 115 -7.69 -11.19 6.80
N ARG A 116 -6.91 -12.08 7.42
CA ARG A 116 -7.09 -12.51 8.81
C ARG A 116 -6.31 -11.58 9.72
N PRO A 117 -6.78 -11.35 10.95
CA PRO A 117 -5.98 -10.67 11.94
C PRO A 117 -4.71 -11.49 12.17
N ALA A 118 -3.54 -10.85 12.07
CA ALA A 118 -2.22 -11.50 12.20
C ALA A 118 -2.10 -12.40 13.45
N ARG A 119 -2.89 -12.08 14.49
CA ARG A 119 -3.04 -12.83 15.75
C ARG A 119 -3.25 -14.34 15.58
N GLU A 120 -3.99 -14.79 14.56
CA GLU A 120 -4.33 -16.22 14.38
C GLU A 120 -3.13 -17.04 13.92
N GLU A 121 -2.19 -16.44 13.20
CA GLU A 121 -0.98 -17.11 12.74
C GLU A 121 0.10 -17.03 13.82
N THR A 122 0.20 -15.90 14.54
CA THR A 122 1.18 -15.73 15.63
C THR A 122 0.79 -16.39 16.93
N SER A 123 -0.47 -16.71 17.20
CA SER A 123 -0.84 -17.49 18.41
C SER A 123 -0.19 -18.88 18.44
N ARG A 124 0.28 -19.39 17.29
CA ARG A 124 1.10 -20.60 17.17
C ARG A 124 2.60 -20.35 17.39
N VAL A 125 3.06 -19.10 17.44
CA VAL A 125 4.48 -18.70 17.40
C VAL A 125 4.91 -17.86 18.61
N VAL A 126 4.11 -16.87 19.05
CA VAL A 126 4.32 -16.06 20.28
C VAL A 126 2.98 -15.56 20.83
N PRO A 127 2.74 -15.66 22.16
CA PRO A 127 1.62 -14.97 22.80
C PRO A 127 1.90 -13.46 22.80
N ALA A 128 1.27 -12.74 21.87
CA ALA A 128 1.38 -11.29 21.76
C ALA A 128 0.02 -10.61 21.94
N THR A 129 0.00 -9.46 22.61
CA THR A 129 -1.19 -8.62 22.75
C THR A 129 -1.56 -7.98 21.40
N PRO A 130 -2.85 -7.70 21.13
CA PRO A 130 -3.31 -7.15 19.85
C PRO A 130 -2.57 -5.86 19.44
N GLN A 131 -2.33 -4.96 20.40
CA GLN A 131 -1.60 -3.70 20.20
C GLN A 131 -0.15 -3.93 19.76
N HIS A 132 0.48 -5.01 20.23
CA HIS A 132 1.83 -5.38 19.81
C HIS A 132 1.86 -5.80 18.33
N MET A 133 0.80 -6.43 17.83
CA MET A 133 0.72 -6.89 16.44
C MET A 133 0.48 -5.75 15.46
N ASP A 134 -0.29 -4.74 15.85
CA ASP A 134 -0.47 -3.53 15.04
C ASP A 134 0.87 -2.80 14.84
N GLY A 135 1.65 -2.68 15.92
CA GLY A 135 3.01 -2.11 15.86
C GLY A 135 3.99 -2.95 15.04
N VAL A 136 3.95 -4.28 15.15
CA VAL A 136 4.78 -5.17 14.32
C VAL A 136 4.40 -5.04 12.85
N LEU A 137 3.11 -5.02 12.51
CA LEU A 137 2.67 -4.89 11.12
C LEU A 137 3.08 -3.52 10.56
N ALA A 138 2.90 -2.43 11.32
CA ALA A 138 3.37 -1.11 10.91
C ALA A 138 4.88 -1.08 10.63
N LEU A 139 5.70 -1.67 11.52
CA LEU A 139 7.15 -1.76 11.33
C LEU A 139 7.53 -2.58 10.09
N LEU A 140 6.81 -3.67 9.81
CA LEU A 140 7.01 -4.46 8.60
C LEU A 140 6.67 -3.65 7.35
N LEU A 141 5.59 -2.87 7.36
CA LEU A 141 5.23 -2.01 6.22
C LEU A 141 6.25 -0.91 6.00
N ASP A 142 6.79 -0.30 7.06
CA ASP A 142 7.91 0.65 7.01
C ASP A 142 9.15 0.02 6.36
N MET A 143 9.47 -1.21 6.76
CA MET A 143 10.59 -1.97 6.21
C MET A 143 10.36 -2.28 4.72
N LEU A 144 9.15 -2.70 4.33
CA LEU A 144 8.79 -2.91 2.94
C LEU A 144 8.94 -1.62 2.12
N THR A 145 8.41 -0.49 2.58
CA THR A 145 8.54 0.80 1.90
C THR A 145 10.01 1.12 1.63
N ARG A 146 10.87 1.03 2.64
CA ARG A 146 12.31 1.32 2.49
C ARG A 146 13.01 0.35 1.53
N HIS A 147 12.70 -0.95 1.60
CA HIS A 147 13.38 -1.93 0.75
C HIS A 147 12.88 -1.92 -0.68
N TYR A 148 11.61 -1.56 -0.93
CA TYR A 148 11.15 -1.30 -2.28
C TYR A 148 11.79 -0.04 -2.85
N ASP A 149 11.85 1.07 -2.11
CA ASP A 149 12.49 2.31 -2.57
C ASP A 149 13.98 2.11 -2.91
N ALA A 150 14.71 1.39 -2.04
CA ALA A 150 16.13 1.09 -2.23
C ALA A 150 16.41 -0.15 -3.12
N MET A 151 15.39 -0.73 -3.76
CA MET A 151 15.51 -2.02 -4.42
C MET A 151 16.43 -1.95 -5.66
N PRO A 152 17.43 -2.83 -5.79
CA PRO A 152 18.31 -2.89 -6.96
C PRO A 152 17.56 -2.93 -8.29
N GLY A 153 18.00 -2.12 -9.24
CA GLY A 153 17.29 -1.87 -10.48
C GLY A 153 16.93 -3.12 -11.29
N HIS A 154 17.85 -4.10 -11.35
CA HIS A 154 17.68 -5.35 -12.09
C HIS A 154 16.58 -6.25 -11.51
N LEU A 155 16.22 -6.10 -10.23
CA LEU A 155 15.12 -6.88 -9.62
C LEU A 155 13.75 -6.37 -10.07
N TRP A 156 13.71 -5.16 -10.61
CA TRP A 156 12.50 -4.65 -11.22
C TRP A 156 12.25 -5.29 -12.57
N GLU A 157 13.25 -5.84 -13.26
CA GLU A 157 13.15 -6.35 -14.63
C GLU A 157 12.52 -7.76 -14.71
N GLY A 158 11.65 -7.98 -15.69
CA GLY A 158 11.17 -9.32 -16.06
C GLY A 158 9.69 -9.49 -16.26
#